data_AF-A0A7W0P6Y2-F1
#
_entry.id   AF-A0A7W0P6Y2-F1
#
_cell.length_a   1.000
_cell.length_b   1.000
_cell.length_c   1.000
_cell.angle_alpha   90.00
_cell.angle_beta   90.00
_cell.angle_gamma   90.00
#
_symmetry.space_group_name_H-M   'P 1'
#
loop_
_entity.id
_entity.type
_entity.pdbx_description
1 polymer ?
#
loop_
_entity_poly.entity_id
_entity_poly.type
_entity_poly.pdbx_seq_one_letter_code
_entity_poly.pdbx_strand_id
1 'polypeptide(L)' 'MRHTRSLLILVAAVALTAAGCGGSDGPGDVPSDAVAVVGEETITKADFDSLLEQA' A
#
# COMPACT_ATOMS: atom_id res chain seq x y z
N MET A 1 -25.35 -24.44 -15.45
CA MET A 1 -25.88 -23.33 -14.62
C MET A 1 -25.34 -23.31 -13.18
N ARG A 2 -25.02 -24.46 -12.55
CA ARG A 2 -24.40 -24.50 -11.21
C ARG A 2 -22.95 -24.01 -11.19
N HIS A 3 -22.15 -24.38 -12.20
CA HIS A 3 -20.75 -23.98 -12.33
C HIS A 3 -20.57 -22.50 -12.64
N THR A 4 -21.43 -21.92 -13.50
CA THR A 4 -21.43 -20.49 -13.80
C THR A 4 -21.73 -19.64 -12.57
N ARG A 5 -22.63 -20.11 -11.69
CA ARG A 5 -22.95 -19.43 -10.43
C ARG A 5 -21.79 -19.49 -9.41
N SER A 6 -21.04 -20.60 -9.38
CA SER A 6 -19.86 -20.73 -8.52
C SER A 6 -18.70 -19.85 -8.99
N LEU A 7 -18.52 -19.70 -10.30
CA LEU A 7 -17.46 -18.89 -10.89
C LEU A 7 -17.64 -17.39 -10.57
N LEU A 8 -18.89 -16.91 -10.61
CA LEU A 8 -19.24 -15.53 -10.28
C LEU A 8 -18.92 -15.17 -8.83
N ILE A 9 -19.16 -16.10 -7.89
CA ILE A 9 -18.87 -15.88 -6.46
C ILE A 9 -17.35 -15.75 -6.23
N LEU A 10 -16.56 -16.58 -6.91
CA LEU A 10 -15.11 -16.58 -6.75
C LEU A 10 -14.47 -15.30 -7.32
N VAL A 11 -14.94 -14.82 -8.47
CA VAL A 11 -14.50 -13.55 -9.07
C VAL A 11 -14.83 -12.36 -8.16
N ALA A 12 -16.02 -12.34 -7.57
CA ALA A 12 -16.42 -11.30 -6.62
C ALA A 12 -15.53 -11.27 -5.37
N ALA A 13 -15.16 -12.45 -4.83
CA ALA A 13 -14.28 -12.56 -3.68
C ALA A 13 -12.87 -12.01 -3.98
N VAL A 14 -12.31 -12.34 -5.14
CA VAL A 14 -10.98 -11.84 -5.56
C VAL A 14 -11.00 -10.33 -5.75
N ALA A 15 -12.05 -9.78 -6.36
CA ALA A 15 -12.20 -8.34 -6.55
C ALA A 15 -12.25 -7.57 -5.21
N LEU A 16 -12.90 -8.13 -4.18
CA LEU A 16 -12.96 -7.53 -2.85
C LEU A 16 -11.59 -7.54 -2.15
N THR A 17 -10.78 -8.59 -2.34
CA THR A 17 -9.43 -8.65 -1.76
C THR A 17 -8.43 -7.72 -2.45
N ALA A 18 -8.65 -7.39 -3.73
CA ALA A 18 -7.76 -6.51 -4.47
C ALA A 18 -7.84 -5.04 -4.01
N ALA A 19 -9.00 -4.59 -3.53
CA ALA A 19 -9.17 -3.22 -3.02
C ALA A 19 -8.44 -2.97 -1.68
N GLY A 20 -8.11 -4.03 -0.92
CA GLY A 20 -7.37 -3.93 0.34
C GLY A 20 -5.90 -4.33 0.27
N CYS A 21 -5.43 -4.85 -0.86
CA CYS A 21 -4.07 -5.40 -1.03
C CYS A 21 -3.24 -4.62 -2.06
N GLY A 22 -3.42 -3.30 -2.11
CA GLY A 22 -2.71 -2.44 -3.07
C GLY A 22 -3.41 -1.12 -3.42
N GLY A 23 -4.46 -0.75 -2.69
CA GLY A 23 -5.05 0.59 -2.78
C GLY A 23 -4.08 1.60 -2.20
N SER A 24 -3.26 2.22 -3.04
CA SER A 24 -2.66 3.51 -2.69
C SER A 24 -3.80 4.52 -2.71
N ASP A 25 -4.34 4.85 -1.55
CA ASP A 25 -5.23 5.99 -1.38
C ASP A 25 -4.45 7.26 -1.78
N GLY A 26 -4.59 7.67 -3.04
CA GLY A 26 -4.08 8.94 -3.57
C GLY A 26 -2.57 9.04 -3.79
N PRO A 27 -2.09 10.16 -4.38
CA PRO A 27 -0.68 10.54 -4.32
C PRO A 27 -0.33 10.65 -2.84
N GLY A 28 0.33 9.61 -2.31
CA GLY A 28 0.53 9.43 -0.87
C GLY A 28 1.10 10.69 -0.23
N ASP A 29 0.64 10.97 0.98
CA ASP A 29 1.01 12.11 1.83
C ASP A 29 2.51 12.16 2.21
N VAL A 30 3.37 11.44 1.50
CA VAL A 30 4.81 11.43 1.69
C VAL A 30 5.44 12.52 0.81
N PRO A 31 6.04 13.56 1.39
CA PRO A 31 6.77 14.60 0.66
C PRO A 31 7.88 14.02 -0.23
N SER A 32 8.30 14.76 -1.27
CA SER A 32 9.28 14.27 -2.26
C SER A 32 10.68 13.98 -1.67
N ASP A 33 11.01 14.65 -0.58
CA ASP A 33 12.24 14.52 0.21
C ASP A 33 12.10 13.56 1.40
N ALA A 34 10.93 12.95 1.58
CA ALA A 34 10.64 11.97 2.62
C ALA A 34 10.56 10.55 2.07
N VAL A 35 10.73 9.57 2.96
CA VAL A 35 10.55 8.13 2.67
C VAL A 35 9.28 7.58 3.31
N ALA A 36 8.81 8.20 4.39
CA ALA A 36 7.60 7.80 5.10
C ALA A 36 7.04 8.95 5.94
N VAL A 37 5.75 8.87 6.25
CA VAL A 37 5.09 9.66 7.29
C VAL A 37 4.46 8.70 8.29
N VAL A 38 4.77 8.86 9.57
CA VAL A 38 4.26 8.01 10.66
C VAL A 38 3.51 8.91 11.65
N GLY A 39 2.18 8.87 11.60
CA GLY A 39 1.36 9.82 12.34
C GLY A 39 1.60 11.25 11.84
N GLU A 40 2.18 12.09 12.69
CA GLU A 40 2.53 13.49 12.37
C GLU A 40 4.02 13.67 12.04
N GLU A 41 4.81 12.61 12.09
CA GLU A 41 6.26 12.66 11.88
C GLU A 41 6.64 12.30 10.44
N THR A 42 7.40 13.17 9.80
CA THR A 42 7.95 12.94 8.46
C THR A 42 9.37 12.41 8.58
N ILE A 43 9.62 11.22 8.05
CA ILE A 43 10.96 10.64 7.98
C ILE A 43 11.61 11.07 6.66
N THR A 44 12.68 11.87 6.75
CA THR A 44 13.40 12.35 5.55
C THR A 44 14.28 11.25 4.95
N LYS A 45 14.61 11.40 3.65
CA LYS A 45 15.62 10.55 3.01
C LYS A 45 16.98 10.65 3.71
N ALA A 46 17.38 11.85 4.11
CA ALA A 46 18.68 12.07 4.74
C ALA A 46 18.81 11.37 6.11
N ASP A 47 17.76 11.39 6.91
CA ASP A 47 17.74 10.70 8.21
C ASP A 47 17.80 9.18 8.02
N PHE A 48 17.04 8.66 7.03
CA PHE A 48 17.07 7.25 6.69
C PHE A 48 18.45 6.81 6.17
N ASP A 49 19.06 7.57 5.27
CA ASP A 49 20.39 7.29 4.72
C ASP A 49 21.45 7.30 5.84
N SER A 50 21.37 8.26 6.76
CA SER A 50 22.26 8.35 7.92
C SER A 50 22.18 7.11 8.82
N LEU A 51 21.01 6.47 8.94
CA LEU A 51 20.85 5.22 9.68
C LEU A 51 21.42 4.02 8.92
N LEU A 52 21.30 4.00 7.61
CA LEU A 52 21.85 2.95 6.76
C LEU A 52 23.38 2.93 6.81
N GLU A 53 24.02 4.09 6.84
CA GLU A 53 25.47 4.23 6.93
C GLU A 53 26.05 3.75 8.28
N GLN A 54 25.20 3.62 9.31
CA GLN A 54 25.59 3.15 10.64
C GLN A 54 25.51 1.61 10.80
N ALA A 55 24.92 0.89 9.84
CA ALA A 55 24.71 -0.56 9.88
C ALA A 55 25.78 -1.33 9.08
#